data_AF-A0A1F4C1T2-F1
#
_entry.id   AF-A0A1F4C1T2-F1
#
_cell.length_a   1.000
_cell.length_b   1.000
_cell.length_c   1.000
_cell.angle_alpha   90.00
_cell.angle_beta   90.00
_cell.angle_gamma   90.00
#
_symmetry.space_group_name_H-M   'P 1'
#
loop_
_entity.id
_entity.type
_entity.pdbx_description
1 polymer ?
#
loop_
_entity_poly.entity_id
_entity_poly.type
_entity_poly.pdbx_seq_one_letter_code
_entity_poly.pdbx_strand_id
1 'polypeptide(L)'
;MDLSGPQESIGYNVRRADVYLREQFRRMLGSWHLRPAEYSILRLLESNPSATQAEIADALCIKRQNIGGLVGRLEDLGWLSRGANPNDRRRQSLLLTPIGSMRLATLGRAARRMDRELTRGWTEAERRTFVKLLQSLYQT
;
A
#
# COMPACT_ATOMS: atom_id res chain seq x y z
N MET A 1 2.78 -37.13 1.44
CA MET A 1 1.74 -36.25 0.86
C MET A 1 2.46 -35.21 0.02
N ASP A 2 2.29 -35.24 -1.29
CA ASP A 2 2.89 -34.25 -2.18
C ASP A 2 2.10 -32.94 -2.04
N LEU A 3 2.78 -31.89 -1.58
CA LEU A 3 2.21 -30.55 -1.38
C LEU A 3 2.63 -29.59 -2.50
N SER A 4 3.15 -30.11 -3.62
CA SER A 4 3.46 -29.29 -4.79
C SER A 4 2.16 -28.81 -5.45
N GLY A 5 1.80 -27.55 -5.18
CA GLY A 5 0.70 -26.88 -5.89
C GLY A 5 1.05 -26.60 -7.36
N PRO A 6 0.14 -26.00 -8.14
CA PRO A 6 0.36 -25.73 -9.57
C PRO A 6 1.38 -24.61 -9.77
N GLN A 7 2.68 -24.96 -9.74
CA GLN A 7 3.79 -24.00 -9.77
C GLN A 7 3.83 -23.16 -11.05
N GLU A 8 3.21 -23.62 -12.14
CA GLU A 8 3.13 -22.88 -13.41
C GLU A 8 1.98 -21.83 -13.42
N SER A 9 1.05 -21.89 -12.47
CA SER A 9 -0.10 -20.99 -12.42
C SER A 9 0.28 -19.61 -11.88
N ILE A 10 0.10 -18.57 -12.69
CA ILE A 10 0.32 -17.17 -12.30
C ILE A 10 -0.54 -16.81 -11.08
N GLY A 11 -1.85 -17.11 -11.13
CA GLY A 11 -2.78 -16.77 -10.04
C GLY A 11 -2.42 -17.45 -8.71
N TYR A 12 -1.97 -18.71 -8.77
CA TYR A 12 -1.50 -19.44 -7.59
C TYR A 12 -0.25 -18.79 -6.97
N ASN A 13 0.76 -18.47 -7.79
CA ASN A 13 1.99 -17.84 -7.32
C ASN A 13 1.76 -16.43 -6.78
N VAL A 14 0.92 -15.61 -7.45
CA VAL A 14 0.52 -14.29 -6.96
C VAL A 14 -0.17 -14.40 -5.60
N ARG A 15 -1.12 -15.33 -5.45
CA ARG A 15 -1.80 -15.56 -4.17
C ARG A 15 -0.82 -15.96 -3.07
N ARG A 16 0.12 -16.87 -3.36
CA ARG A 16 1.14 -17.30 -2.40
C ARG A 16 2.08 -16.17 -1.99
N ALA A 17 2.53 -15.37 -2.96
CA ALA A 17 3.34 -14.19 -2.71
C ALA A 17 2.57 -13.19 -1.83
N ASP A 18 1.30 -12.91 -2.13
CA ASP A 18 0.44 -12.05 -1.30
C ASP A 18 0.28 -12.56 0.14
N VAL A 19 0.01 -13.87 0.34
CA VAL A 19 -0.06 -14.43 1.70
C VAL A 19 1.25 -14.21 2.46
N TYR A 20 2.38 -14.51 1.83
CA TYR A 20 3.70 -14.37 2.44
C TYR A 20 4.03 -12.90 2.76
N LEU A 21 3.82 -11.99 1.80
CA LEU A 21 4.09 -10.56 1.94
C LEU A 21 3.23 -9.93 3.02
N ARG A 22 1.95 -10.32 3.15
CA ARG A 22 1.05 -9.78 4.19
C ARG A 22 1.56 -10.07 5.59
N GLU A 23 2.17 -11.23 5.84
CA GLU A 23 2.76 -11.53 7.13
C GLU A 23 4.03 -10.70 7.39
N GLN A 24 4.88 -10.48 6.38
CA GLN A 24 6.06 -9.61 6.53
C GLN A 24 5.65 -8.16 6.80
N PHE A 25 4.67 -7.64 6.05
CA PHE A 25 4.11 -6.32 6.30
C PHE A 25 3.48 -6.22 7.70
N ARG A 26 2.74 -7.23 8.15
CA ARG A 26 2.13 -7.23 9.49
C ARG A 26 3.20 -7.14 10.58
N ARG A 27 4.30 -7.87 10.46
CA ARG A 27 5.44 -7.79 11.41
C ARG A 27 6.09 -6.41 11.39
N MET A 28 6.34 -5.86 10.20
CA MET A 28 6.94 -4.53 10.02
C MET A 28 6.05 -3.41 10.59
N LEU A 29 4.74 -3.50 10.37
CA LEU A 29 3.75 -2.50 10.77
C LEU A 29 3.25 -2.69 12.22
N GLY A 30 3.51 -3.84 12.83
CA GLY A 30 2.94 -4.22 14.13
C GLY A 30 3.23 -3.22 15.24
N SER A 31 4.45 -2.68 15.31
CA SER A 31 4.82 -1.65 16.30
C SER A 31 4.08 -0.32 16.11
N TRP A 32 3.48 -0.11 14.94
CA TRP A 32 2.70 1.07 14.60
C TRP A 32 1.20 0.84 14.68
N HIS A 33 0.75 -0.38 15.01
CA HIS A 33 -0.66 -0.79 15.03
C HIS A 33 -1.41 -0.49 13.71
N LEU A 34 -0.69 -0.47 12.60
CA LEU A 34 -1.23 -0.23 11.26
C LEU A 34 -1.55 -1.53 10.53
N ARG A 35 -2.58 -1.44 9.70
CA ARG A 35 -2.91 -2.46 8.70
C ARG A 35 -2.17 -2.16 7.38
N PRO A 36 -1.84 -3.19 6.56
CA PRO A 36 -1.20 -2.98 5.27
C PRO A 36 -1.94 -2.00 4.35
N ALA A 37 -3.27 -2.06 4.30
CA ALA A 37 -4.08 -1.15 3.50
C ALA A 37 -4.00 0.31 3.99
N GLU A 38 -3.88 0.55 5.29
CA GLU A 38 -3.71 1.90 5.85
C GLU A 38 -2.34 2.47 5.46
N TYR A 39 -1.29 1.65 5.51
CA TYR A 39 0.02 2.04 5.00
C TYR A 39 0.00 2.35 3.50
N SER A 40 -0.68 1.55 2.69
CA SER A 40 -0.82 1.81 1.25
C SER A 40 -1.53 3.13 0.95
N ILE A 41 -2.57 3.49 1.72
CA ILE A 41 -3.25 4.79 1.60
C ILE A 41 -2.25 5.93 1.84
N LEU A 42 -1.50 5.87 2.95
CA LEU A 42 -0.51 6.90 3.29
C LEU A 42 0.56 7.05 2.20
N ARG A 43 1.06 5.92 1.67
CA ARG A 43 2.05 5.92 0.57
C ARG A 43 1.51 6.54 -0.71
N LEU A 44 0.26 6.25 -1.08
CA LEU A 44 -0.35 6.89 -2.23
C LEU A 44 -0.53 8.39 -2.03
N LEU A 45 -0.93 8.83 -0.83
CA LEU A 45 -1.09 10.25 -0.53
C LEU A 45 0.23 11.03 -0.50
N GLU A 46 1.34 10.40 -0.12
CA GLU A 46 2.68 11.01 -0.21
C GLU A 46 3.03 11.40 -1.66
N SER A 47 2.64 10.56 -2.63
CA SER A 47 2.89 10.82 -4.06
C SER A 47 1.77 11.60 -4.74
N ASN A 48 0.57 11.63 -4.15
CA ASN A 48 -0.62 12.27 -4.72
C ASN A 48 -1.30 13.15 -3.65
N PRO A 49 -0.71 14.31 -3.32
CA PRO A 49 -1.29 15.21 -2.33
C PRO A 49 -2.72 15.61 -2.73
N SER A 50 -3.62 15.65 -1.76
CA SER A 50 -5.03 16.01 -1.97
C SER A 50 -5.86 15.03 -2.81
N ALA A 51 -5.40 13.79 -3.01
CA ALA A 51 -6.25 12.75 -3.60
C ALA A 51 -7.51 12.50 -2.75
N THR A 52 -8.60 12.16 -3.41
CA THR A 52 -9.87 11.84 -2.76
C THR A 52 -9.95 10.37 -2.36
N GLN A 53 -10.86 10.05 -1.44
CA GLN A 53 -11.11 8.66 -1.04
C GLN A 53 -11.47 7.75 -2.24
N ALA A 54 -12.21 8.26 -3.22
CA ALA A 54 -12.57 7.49 -4.41
C ALA A 54 -11.33 7.14 -5.25
N GLU A 55 -10.46 8.12 -5.51
CA GLU A 55 -9.23 7.91 -6.28
C GLU A 55 -8.28 6.92 -5.60
N ILE A 56 -8.12 7.03 -4.27
CA ILE A 56 -7.30 6.08 -3.52
C ILE A 56 -7.91 4.67 -3.51
N ALA A 57 -9.23 4.55 -3.37
CA ALA A 57 -9.92 3.25 -3.40
C ALA A 57 -9.72 2.55 -4.75
N ASP A 58 -9.91 3.30 -5.85
CA ASP A 58 -9.76 2.78 -7.20
C ASP A 58 -8.29 2.37 -7.45
N ALA A 59 -7.32 3.20 -7.05
CA ALA A 59 -5.89 2.91 -7.21
C ALA A 59 -5.41 1.69 -6.41
N LEU A 60 -6.04 1.37 -5.27
CA LEU A 60 -5.71 0.20 -4.45
C LEU A 60 -6.58 -1.02 -4.74
N CYS A 61 -7.50 -0.93 -5.71
CA CYS A 61 -8.52 -1.94 -5.96
C CYS A 61 -9.32 -2.31 -4.69
N ILE A 62 -9.54 -1.34 -3.79
CA ILE A 62 -10.33 -1.50 -2.57
C ILE A 62 -11.75 -1.04 -2.86
N LYS A 63 -12.75 -1.83 -2.42
CA LYS A 63 -14.15 -1.41 -2.52
C LYS A 63 -14.36 -0.07 -1.80
N ARG A 64 -14.95 0.92 -2.50
CA ARG A 64 -15.17 2.28 -1.97
C ARG A 64 -15.90 2.31 -0.62
N GLN A 65 -16.81 1.37 -0.35
CA GLN A 65 -17.50 1.26 0.94
C GLN A 65 -16.56 0.96 2.13
N ASN A 66 -15.39 0.36 1.88
CA ASN A 66 -14.45 -0.01 2.93
C ASN A 66 -13.43 1.11 3.23
N ILE A 67 -13.22 2.06 2.32
CA ILE A 67 -12.14 3.04 2.49
C ILE A 67 -12.42 4.03 3.61
N GLY A 68 -13.68 4.40 3.83
CA GLY A 68 -14.07 5.34 4.88
C GLY A 68 -13.59 4.91 6.26
N GLY A 69 -13.68 3.62 6.59
CA GLY A 69 -13.20 3.08 7.86
C GLY A 69 -11.67 2.97 7.97
N LEU A 70 -10.96 2.81 6.85
CA LEU A 70 -9.49 2.88 6.84
C LEU A 70 -9.02 4.31 7.08
N VAL A 71 -9.67 5.27 6.42
CA VAL A 71 -9.37 6.70 6.51
C VAL A 71 -9.71 7.22 7.91
N GLY A 72 -10.88 6.87 8.46
CA GLY A 72 -11.27 7.26 9.81
C GLY A 72 -10.26 6.81 10.86
N ARG A 73 -9.77 5.57 10.79
CA ARG A 73 -8.71 5.11 11.72
C ARG A 73 -7.41 5.89 11.60
N LEU A 74 -7.04 6.32 10.39
CA LEU A 74 -5.85 7.14 10.19
C LEU A 74 -6.05 8.60 10.66
N GLU A 75 -7.28 9.11 10.64
CA GLU A 75 -7.67 10.37 11.27
C GLU A 75 -7.61 10.27 12.80
N ASP A 76 -8.12 9.17 13.38
CA ASP A 76 -8.06 8.91 14.82
C ASP A 76 -6.62 8.83 15.34
N LEU A 77 -5.71 8.29 14.52
CA LEU A 77 -4.27 8.28 14.81
C LEU A 77 -3.62 9.65 14.62
N GLY A 78 -4.31 10.61 14.00
CA GLY A 78 -3.81 11.95 13.69
C GLY A 78 -2.86 12.02 12.51
N TRP A 79 -2.85 11.01 11.62
CA TRP A 79 -1.88 10.89 10.52
C TRP A 79 -2.38 11.47 9.21
N LEU A 80 -3.69 11.56 9.04
CA LEU A 80 -4.31 12.26 7.93
C LEU A 80 -5.48 13.12 8.43
N SER A 81 -5.89 14.05 7.58
CA SER A 81 -7.11 14.85 7.76
C SER A 81 -7.87 14.96 6.43
N ARG A 82 -9.20 15.08 6.50
CA ARG A 82 -10.01 15.52 5.36
C ARG A 82 -10.06 17.04 5.26
N GLY A 83 -9.99 17.56 4.03
CA GLY A 83 -10.12 18.99 3.74
C GLY A 83 -10.85 19.23 2.43
N ALA A 84 -11.23 20.49 2.18
CA ALA A 84 -11.78 20.89 0.89
C ALA A 84 -10.76 20.62 -0.22
N ASN A 85 -11.20 19.99 -1.30
CA ASN A 85 -10.32 19.75 -2.44
C ASN A 85 -10.02 21.09 -3.15
N PRO A 86 -8.73 21.40 -3.44
CA PRO A 86 -8.35 22.67 -4.05
C PRO A 86 -8.89 22.85 -5.47
N ASN A 87 -9.20 21.76 -6.17
CA ASN A 87 -9.68 21.75 -7.56
C ASN A 87 -11.22 21.66 -7.67
N ASP A 88 -11.91 21.12 -6.66
CA ASP A 88 -13.39 21.12 -6.60
C ASP A 88 -13.86 21.14 -5.14
N ARG A 89 -14.35 22.28 -4.65
CA ARG A 89 -14.81 22.46 -3.26
C ARG A 89 -15.95 21.53 -2.85
N ARG A 90 -16.65 20.89 -3.80
CA ARG A 90 -17.70 19.89 -3.52
C ARG A 90 -17.10 18.54 -3.14
N ARG A 91 -15.80 18.32 -3.37
CA ARG A 91 -15.08 17.09 -3.03
C ARG A 91 -14.25 17.28 -1.77
N GLN A 92 -14.10 16.20 -1.01
CA GLN A 92 -13.15 16.13 0.09
C GLN A 92 -11.87 15.40 -0.33
N SER A 93 -10.74 16.04 -0.04
CA SER A 93 -9.40 15.50 -0.23
C SER A 93 -8.84 14.97 1.07
N LEU A 94 -7.96 13.98 0.96
CA LEU A 94 -7.15 13.51 2.07
C LEU A 94 -5.80 14.22 2.06
N LEU A 95 -5.34 14.62 3.23
CA LEU A 95 -4.09 15.33 3.45
C LEU A 95 -3.32 14.62 4.55
N LEU A 96 -2.03 14.36 4.33
CA LEU A 96 -1.14 13.92 5.41
C LEU A 96 -0.96 15.08 6.40
N THR A 97 -1.08 14.80 7.69
CA THR A 97 -0.69 15.76 8.72
C THR A 97 0.83 15.83 8.83
N PRO A 98 1.41 16.86 9.47
CA PRO A 98 2.85 16.89 9.73
C PRO A 98 3.35 15.64 10.48
N ILE A 99 2.56 15.16 11.45
CA ILE A 99 2.85 13.93 12.20
C ILE A 99 2.81 12.72 11.27
N GLY A 100 1.76 12.61 10.45
CA GLY A 100 1.60 11.52 9.48
C GLY A 100 2.76 11.44 8.51
N SER A 101 3.17 12.57 7.92
CA SER A 101 4.33 12.65 7.02
C SER A 101 5.62 12.20 7.69
N MET A 102 5.88 12.64 8.92
CA MET A 102 7.07 12.22 9.68
C MET A 102 7.06 10.71 9.98
N ARG A 103 5.92 10.16 10.42
CA ARG A 103 5.81 8.71 10.69
C ARG A 103 5.93 7.91 9.41
N LEU A 104 5.31 8.36 8.33
CA LEU A 104 5.37 7.72 7.01
C LEU A 104 6.80 7.66 6.47
N ALA A 105 7.59 8.72 6.64
CA ALA A 105 8.99 8.72 6.24
C ALA A 105 9.80 7.63 6.97
N THR A 106 9.48 7.40 8.25
CA THR A 106 10.10 6.33 9.05
C THR A 106 9.66 4.95 8.59
N LEU A 107 8.36 4.74 8.36
CA LEU A 107 7.82 3.51 7.81
C LEU A 107 8.37 3.20 6.41
N GLY A 108 8.55 4.22 5.57
CA GLY A 108 9.12 4.08 4.23
C GLY A 108 10.55 3.53 4.26
N ARG A 109 11.36 3.87 5.27
CA ARG A 109 12.70 3.27 5.46
C ARG A 109 12.61 1.79 5.81
N ALA A 110 11.69 1.42 6.71
CA ALA A 110 11.45 0.03 7.10
C ALA A 110 10.94 -0.80 5.92
N ALA A 111 9.99 -0.26 5.14
CA ALA A 111 9.44 -0.93 3.96
C ALA A 111 10.50 -1.14 2.87
N ARG A 112 11.35 -0.13 2.60
CA ARG A 112 12.48 -0.29 1.66
C ARG A 112 13.48 -1.33 2.13
N ARG A 113 13.71 -1.47 3.44
CA ARG A 113 14.57 -2.52 3.98
C ARG A 113 13.95 -3.89 3.78
N MET A 114 12.68 -4.06 4.15
CA MET A 114 11.94 -5.31 3.96
C MET A 114 11.91 -5.71 2.47
N ASP A 115 11.61 -4.78 1.57
CA ASP A 115 11.64 -5.02 0.12
C ASP A 115 13.01 -5.52 -0.34
N ARG A 116 14.10 -4.90 0.11
CA ARG A 116 15.46 -5.34 -0.21
C ARG A 116 15.77 -6.74 0.31
N GLU A 117 15.32 -7.08 1.52
CA GLU A 117 15.51 -8.40 2.11
C GLU A 117 14.72 -9.48 1.35
N LEU A 118 13.48 -9.18 0.96
CA LEU A 118 12.60 -10.07 0.18
C LEU A 118 13.16 -10.44 -1.19
N THR A 119 13.86 -9.50 -1.82
CA THR A 119 14.44 -9.63 -3.16
C THR A 119 15.97 -9.66 -3.08
N ARG A 120 16.50 -10.20 -1.97
CA ARG A 120 17.94 -10.44 -1.80
C ARG A 120 18.41 -11.43 -2.87
N GLY A 121 19.49 -11.09 -3.56
CA GLY A 121 20.04 -11.88 -4.66
C GLY A 121 19.50 -11.51 -6.04
N TRP A 122 18.48 -10.65 -6.12
CA TRP A 122 18.03 -10.11 -7.40
C TRP A 122 18.95 -8.97 -7.85
N THR A 123 19.26 -8.95 -9.13
CA THR A 123 19.83 -7.80 -9.84
C THR A 123 18.79 -6.68 -9.99
N GLU A 124 19.26 -5.47 -10.26
CA GLU A 124 18.38 -4.33 -10.55
C GLU A 124 17.55 -4.52 -11.83
N ALA A 125 18.05 -5.33 -12.78
CA ALA A 125 17.29 -5.69 -13.98
C ALA A 125 16.12 -6.61 -13.65
N GLU A 126 16.35 -7.66 -12.84
CA GLU A 126 15.29 -8.58 -12.39
C GLU A 126 14.20 -7.86 -11.59
N ARG A 127 14.60 -6.96 -10.67
CA ARG A 127 13.66 -6.12 -9.92
C ARG A 127 12.75 -5.30 -10.84
N ARG A 128 13.35 -4.56 -11.78
CA ARG A 128 12.59 -3.72 -12.72
C ARG A 128 11.66 -4.56 -13.61
N THR A 129 12.14 -5.69 -14.10
CA THR A 129 11.33 -6.63 -14.91
C THR A 129 10.15 -7.17 -14.10
N PHE A 130 10.39 -7.63 -12.87
CA PHE A 130 9.34 -8.17 -12.02
C PHE A 130 8.26 -7.14 -11.69
N VAL A 131 8.66 -5.90 -11.33
CA VAL A 131 7.71 -4.80 -11.09
C VAL A 131 6.88 -4.51 -12.34
N LYS A 132 7.51 -4.44 -13.52
CA LYS A 132 6.82 -4.21 -14.79
C LYS A 132 5.79 -5.32 -15.09
N LEU A 133 6.17 -6.58 -14.90
CA LEU A 133 5.27 -7.71 -15.14
C LEU A 133 4.10 -7.72 -14.15
N LEU A 134 4.34 -7.45 -12.87
CA LEU A 134 3.27 -7.31 -11.87
C LEU A 134 2.30 -6.19 -12.23
N GLN A 135 2.82 -5.03 -12.63
CA GLN A 135 2.01 -3.88 -13.01
C GLN A 135 1.11 -4.17 -14.21
N SER A 136 1.61 -4.90 -15.22
CA SER A 136 0.79 -5.31 -16.38
C SER A 136 -0.39 -6.23 -16.04
N LEU A 137 -0.48 -6.78 -14.83
CA LEU A 137 -1.63 -7.58 -14.41
C LEU A 137 -2.87 -6.75 -14.06
N TYR A 138 -2.69 -5.46 -13.72
CA TYR A 138 -3.78 -4.59 -13.25
C TYR A 138 -3.78 -3.19 -13.89
N GLN A 139 -2.76 -2.87 -14.69
CA GLN A 139 -2.73 -1.68 -15.54
C GLN A 139 -3.23 -2.08 -16.93
N THR A 140 -4.45 -1.67 -17.26
CA THR A 140 -5.00 -1.75 -18.62
C THR A 140 -4.58 -0.53 -19.42
#